data_AF-A0A1V5BMA5-F1
#
_entry.id   AF-A0A1V5BMA5-F1
#
_cell.length_a   1.000
_cell.length_b   1.000
_cell.length_c   1.000
_cell.angle_alpha   90.00
_cell.angle_beta   90.00
_cell.angle_gamma   90.00
#
_symmetry.space_group_name_H-M   'P 1'
#
loop_
_entity.id
_entity.type
_entity.pdbx_description
1 polymer ?
#
loop_
_entity_poly.entity_id
_entity_poly.type
_entity_poly.pdbx_seq_one_letter_code
_entity_poly.pdbx_strand_id
1 'polypeptide(L)'
;MIISINKCIKWLFLLTILFSINAVIYPANLEAEEKFISLNNNLSVDSLDNQQDKGSIFEKASCVQIPFVANEGQVKNNSVKFLAKTFGGTVFITKKGEIVYSLPKIEKQSENKAEQKQSS
;
A
#
# COMPACT_ATOMS: atom_id res chain seq x y z
N MET A 1 52.18 -3.51 23.91
CA MET A 1 50.92 -3.07 24.58
C MET A 1 50.36 -1.74 24.03
N ILE A 2 51.20 -0.79 23.57
CA ILE A 2 50.80 0.56 23.11
C ILE A 2 49.98 0.59 21.79
N ILE A 3 50.19 -0.37 20.88
CA ILE A 3 49.53 -0.41 19.56
C ILE A 3 48.02 -0.68 19.67
N SER A 4 47.58 -1.41 20.69
CA SER A 4 46.16 -1.74 20.89
C SER A 4 45.34 -0.54 21.39
N ILE A 5 45.98 0.37 22.13
CA ILE A 5 45.35 1.56 22.75
C ILE A 5 44.92 2.56 21.67
N ASN A 6 45.77 2.77 20.65
CA ASN A 6 45.46 3.66 19.53
C ASN A 6 44.31 3.15 18.65
N LYS A 7 44.08 1.83 18.62
CA LYS A 7 42.99 1.21 17.86
C LYS A 7 41.65 1.39 18.59
N CYS A 8 41.62 1.24 19.91
CA CYS A 8 40.43 1.50 20.73
C CYS A 8 40.04 2.98 20.76
N ILE A 9 41.01 3.90 20.84
CA ILE A 9 40.73 5.34 20.86
C ILE A 9 40.13 5.81 19.53
N LYS A 10 40.62 5.30 18.39
CA LYS A 10 40.04 5.58 17.07
C LYS A 10 38.62 5.02 16.93
N TRP A 11 38.35 3.85 17.52
CA TRP A 11 37.02 3.26 17.49
C TRP A 11 36.02 4.03 18.37
N LEU A 12 36.47 4.51 19.53
CA LEU A 12 35.68 5.37 20.41
C LEU A 12 35.33 6.71 19.75
N PHE A 13 36.27 7.30 19.00
CA PHE A 13 36.05 8.52 18.21
C PHE A 13 35.06 8.31 17.05
N LEU A 14 35.05 7.14 16.41
CA LEU A 14 34.06 6.84 15.37
C LEU A 14 32.66 6.67 15.96
N LEU A 15 32.54 6.10 17.16
CA LEU A 15 31.26 5.92 17.83
C LEU A 15 30.63 7.27 18.23
N THR A 16 31.44 8.22 18.69
CA THR A 16 30.96 9.56 19.05
C THR A 16 30.54 10.37 17.82
N ILE A 17 31.29 10.29 16.72
CA ILE A 17 30.93 10.93 15.45
C ILE A 17 29.60 10.37 14.91
N LEU A 18 29.40 9.05 14.97
CA LEU A 18 28.14 8.42 14.54
C LEU A 18 26.95 8.85 15.41
N PHE A 19 27.14 9.01 16.72
CA PHE A 19 26.07 9.49 17.62
C PHE A 19 25.73 10.97 17.36
N SER A 20 26.73 11.82 17.12
CA SER A 20 26.53 13.24 16.81
C SER A 20 25.85 13.48 15.45
N ILE A 21 26.08 12.63 14.45
CA ILE A 21 25.45 12.76 13.13
C ILE A 21 23.94 12.42 13.19
N ASN A 22 23.52 11.46 14.02
CA ASN A 22 22.10 11.14 14.19
C ASN A 22 21.31 12.36 14.71
N ALA A 23 21.84 13.16 15.63
CA ALA A 23 21.13 14.32 16.18
C ALA A 23 20.93 15.48 15.18
N VAL A 24 21.77 15.60 14.14
CA VAL A 24 21.66 16.65 13.11
C VAL A 24 20.74 16.22 11.95
N ILE A 25 20.61 14.92 11.70
CA ILE A 25 19.78 14.38 10.60
C ILE A 25 18.36 13.99 11.08
N TYR A 26 18.08 13.96 12.38
CA TYR A 26 16.71 13.91 12.89
C TYR A 26 16.23 15.33 13.23
N PRO A 27 15.74 16.12 12.26
CA PRO A 27 15.00 17.33 12.58
C PRO A 27 13.82 16.95 13.47
N ALA A 28 13.52 17.83 14.42
CA ALA A 28 12.32 17.78 15.24
C ALA A 28 11.07 17.85 14.35
N ASN A 29 10.65 16.71 13.82
CA ASN A 29 9.42 16.57 13.04
C ASN A 29 8.26 16.10 13.94
N LEU A 30 8.34 16.43 15.23
CA LEU A 30 7.35 16.10 16.27
C LEU A 30 6.16 17.08 16.30
N GLU A 31 6.04 17.98 15.32
CA GLU A 31 4.91 18.92 15.18
C GLU A 31 4.09 18.72 13.89
N ALA A 32 4.48 17.78 13.01
CA ALA A 32 3.73 17.53 11.77
C ALA A 32 2.68 16.42 11.89
N GLU A 33 2.76 15.54 12.88
CA GLU A 33 1.85 14.37 13.01
C GLU A 33 0.51 14.70 13.69
N GLU A 34 0.41 15.76 14.50
CA GLU A 34 -0.86 16.08 15.19
C GLU A 34 -1.87 16.85 14.33
N LYS A 35 -1.39 17.55 13.28
CA LYS A 35 -2.26 18.35 12.40
C LYS A 35 -2.99 17.53 11.32
N PHE A 36 -2.53 16.31 11.04
CA PHE A 36 -3.21 15.42 10.09
C PHE A 36 -4.46 14.73 10.68
N ILE A 37 -4.54 14.61 12.02
CA ILE A 37 -5.66 13.92 12.68
C ILE A 37 -6.90 14.83 12.81
N SER A 38 -6.74 16.16 12.85
CA SER A 38 -7.86 17.08 13.10
C SER A 38 -8.64 17.53 11.85
N LEU A 39 -8.11 17.30 10.64
CA LEU A 39 -8.77 17.72 9.39
C LEU A 39 -9.76 16.70 8.81
N ASN A 40 -9.64 15.42 9.17
CA ASN A 40 -10.42 14.34 8.56
C ASN A 40 -11.81 14.09 9.20
N ASN A 41 -12.18 14.81 10.26
CA ASN A 41 -13.44 14.57 10.98
C ASN A 41 -14.63 15.40 10.48
N ASN A 42 -14.43 16.27 9.49
CA ASN A 42 -15.49 17.17 9.01
C ASN A 42 -16.01 16.85 7.60
N LEU A 43 -15.67 15.71 6.99
CA LEU A 43 -16.44 15.19 5.87
C LEU A 43 -17.59 14.32 6.41
N SER A 44 -18.69 15.00 6.74
CA SER A 44 -20.00 14.41 6.94
C SER A 44 -20.48 13.75 5.64
N VAL A 45 -20.13 12.48 5.47
CA VAL A 45 -20.84 11.58 4.55
C VAL A 45 -22.00 10.98 5.34
N ASP A 46 -23.05 11.79 5.44
CA ASP A 46 -24.35 11.39 5.94
C ASP A 46 -25.01 10.51 4.86
N SER A 47 -24.82 9.19 4.96
CA SER A 47 -25.63 8.20 4.25
C SER A 47 -25.72 6.91 5.07
N LEU A 48 -26.83 6.83 5.80
CA LEU A 48 -27.58 5.64 6.25
C LEU A 48 -26.79 4.37 6.61
N ASP A 49 -26.51 4.30 7.91
CA ASP A 49 -26.67 3.15 8.81
C ASP A 49 -26.83 1.75 8.17
N ASN A 50 -25.71 1.03 8.14
CA ASN A 50 -25.67 -0.37 8.56
C ASN A 50 -24.48 -0.54 9.51
N GLN A 51 -24.69 -0.15 10.77
CA GLN A 51 -23.68 -0.13 11.83
C GLN A 51 -23.43 -1.48 12.50
N GLN A 52 -23.65 -2.62 11.83
CA GLN A 52 -23.46 -3.94 12.44
C GLN A 52 -22.20 -4.72 12.05
N ASP A 53 -21.34 -4.25 11.12
CA ASP A 53 -20.23 -5.12 10.72
C ASP A 53 -18.91 -4.45 10.29
N LYS A 54 -18.75 -3.13 10.45
CA LYS A 54 -17.49 -2.46 10.05
C LYS A 54 -16.26 -2.98 10.80
N GLY A 55 -16.40 -3.26 12.09
CA GLY A 55 -15.33 -3.83 12.92
C GLY A 55 -14.92 -5.24 12.48
N SER A 56 -15.90 -6.10 12.16
CA SER A 56 -15.61 -7.49 11.77
C SER A 56 -15.06 -7.60 10.34
N ILE A 57 -15.45 -6.69 9.43
CA ILE A 57 -14.92 -6.68 8.06
C ILE A 57 -13.43 -6.32 8.05
N PHE A 58 -13.01 -5.33 8.84
CA PHE A 58 -11.59 -4.97 8.97
C PHE A 58 -10.78 -6.09 9.63
N GLU A 59 -11.32 -6.73 10.66
CA GLU A 59 -10.69 -7.87 11.32
C GLU A 59 -10.49 -9.05 10.34
N LYS A 60 -11.52 -9.39 9.56
CA LYS A 60 -11.44 -10.42 8.51
C LYS A 60 -10.48 -10.04 7.39
N ALA A 61 -10.49 -8.79 6.94
CA ALA A 61 -9.60 -8.30 5.87
C ALA A 61 -8.13 -8.27 6.31
N SER A 62 -7.85 -7.99 7.59
CA SER A 62 -6.49 -7.97 8.14
C SER A 62 -5.78 -9.34 8.07
N CYS A 63 -6.56 -10.43 8.03
CA CYS A 63 -6.03 -11.78 7.91
C CYS A 63 -5.79 -12.22 6.45
N VAL A 64 -6.28 -11.46 5.46
CA VAL A 64 -6.17 -11.86 4.05
C VAL A 64 -4.82 -11.42 3.48
N GLN A 65 -3.92 -12.37 3.29
CA GLN A 65 -2.69 -12.16 2.54
C GLN A 65 -2.93 -12.42 1.05
N ILE A 66 -2.60 -11.46 0.20
CA ILE A 66 -2.66 -11.60 -1.25
C ILE A 66 -1.23 -11.65 -1.80
N PRO A 67 -0.67 -12.84 -2.07
CA PRO A 67 0.71 -12.96 -2.52
C PRO A 67 0.86 -12.55 -3.99
N PHE A 68 2.05 -12.06 -4.34
CA PHE A 68 2.47 -11.92 -5.73
C PHE A 68 2.95 -13.27 -6.27
N VAL A 69 2.39 -13.68 -7.41
CA VAL A 69 2.71 -14.93 -8.11
C VAL A 69 3.52 -14.61 -9.36
N ALA A 70 4.52 -15.43 -9.68
CA ALA A 70 5.31 -15.28 -10.90
C ALA A 70 4.44 -15.45 -12.16
N ASN A 71 4.72 -14.64 -13.19
CA ASN A 71 4.07 -14.79 -14.49
C ASN A 71 4.71 -15.94 -15.27
N GLU A 72 4.15 -17.14 -15.10
CA GLU A 72 4.50 -18.39 -15.80
C GLU A 72 3.68 -18.57 -17.09
N GLY A 73 3.20 -17.46 -17.67
CA GLY A 73 2.40 -17.47 -18.91
C GLY A 73 0.91 -17.18 -18.72
N GLN A 74 0.46 -16.86 -17.50
CA GLN A 74 -0.91 -16.40 -17.26
C GLN A 74 -1.20 -15.09 -18.02
N VAL A 75 -0.18 -14.24 -18.16
CA VAL A 75 -0.24 -13.00 -18.94
C VAL A 75 0.71 -13.11 -20.13
N LYS A 76 0.16 -13.02 -21.35
CA LYS A 76 0.93 -13.09 -22.62
C LYS A 76 1.96 -11.96 -22.78
N ASN A 77 1.84 -10.88 -22.02
CA ASN A 77 2.78 -9.77 -22.05
C ASN A 77 4.06 -10.13 -21.26
N ASN A 78 5.16 -10.33 -21.99
CA ASN A 78 6.47 -10.67 -21.44
C ASN A 78 7.10 -9.58 -20.55
N SER A 79 6.52 -8.38 -20.47
CA SER A 79 6.99 -7.30 -19.60
C SER A 79 6.56 -7.48 -18.14
N VAL A 80 5.56 -8.34 -17.88
CA VAL A 80 5.05 -8.65 -16.54
C VAL A 80 5.88 -9.75 -15.91
N LYS A 81 6.39 -9.49 -14.69
CA LYS A 81 7.19 -10.44 -13.90
C LYS A 81 6.35 -11.13 -12.83
N PHE A 82 5.49 -10.38 -12.15
CA PHE A 82 4.58 -10.90 -11.12
C PHE A 82 3.17 -10.33 -11.29
N LEU A 83 2.18 -11.05 -10.75
CA LEU A 83 0.80 -10.60 -10.65
C LEU A 83 0.21 -10.93 -9.27
N ALA A 84 -0.72 -10.11 -8.80
CA ALA A 84 -1.54 -10.37 -7.62
C ALA A 84 -3.00 -10.07 -7.94
N LYS A 85 -3.89 -11.04 -7.70
CA LYS A 85 -5.34 -10.87 -7.89
C LYS A 85 -5.95 -10.36 -6.58
N THR A 86 -6.36 -9.10 -6.58
CA THR A 86 -7.01 -8.46 -5.43
C THR A 86 -8.52 -8.41 -5.64
N PHE A 87 -9.25 -7.92 -4.64
CA PHE A 87 -10.69 -7.70 -4.76
C PHE A 87 -11.04 -6.58 -5.75
N GLY A 88 -10.14 -5.61 -5.93
CA GLY A 88 -10.32 -4.44 -6.79
C GLY A 88 -9.80 -4.63 -8.21
N GLY A 89 -9.29 -5.81 -8.57
CA GLY A 89 -8.70 -6.07 -9.88
C GLY A 89 -7.39 -6.83 -9.78
N THR A 90 -6.51 -6.63 -10.76
CA THR A 90 -5.19 -7.28 -10.78
C THR A 90 -4.09 -6.23 -10.72
N VAL A 91 -3.10 -6.48 -9.87
CA VAL A 91 -1.88 -5.69 -9.78
C VAL A 91 -0.77 -6.46 -10.48
N PHE A 92 -0.04 -5.81 -11.38
CA PHE A 92 1.09 -6.38 -12.09
C PHE A 92 2.38 -5.67 -11.69
N ILE A 93 3.46 -6.44 -11.54
CA ILE A 93 4.81 -5.92 -11.36
C ILE A 93 5.58 -6.15 -12.65
N THR A 94 6.08 -5.07 -13.28
CA THR A 94 6.86 -5.19 -14.51
C THR A 94 8.29 -5.67 -14.22
N LYS A 95 9.01 -6.11 -15.24
CA LYS A 95 10.44 -6.43 -15.15
C LYS A 95 11.31 -5.25 -14.72
N LYS A 96 10.80 -4.02 -14.88
CA LYS A 96 11.45 -2.77 -14.43
C LYS A 96 11.11 -2.39 -12.99
N GLY A 97 10.22 -3.14 -12.33
CA GLY A 97 9.75 -2.86 -10.97
C GLY A 97 8.59 -1.86 -10.89
N GLU A 98 7.92 -1.58 -12.01
CA GLU A 98 6.75 -0.70 -12.02
C GLU A 98 5.50 -1.46 -11.56
N ILE A 99 4.59 -0.77 -10.87
CA ILE A 99 3.29 -1.31 -10.44
C ILE A 99 2.21 -0.83 -11.40
N VAL A 100 1.49 -1.76 -12.03
CA VAL A 100 0.41 -1.47 -12.98
C VAL A 100 -0.90 -2.07 -12.48
N TYR A 101 -1.96 -1.25 -12.44
CA TYR A 101 -3.28 -1.65 -11.98
C TYR A 101 -4.22 -1.93 -13.16
N SER A 102 -4.88 -3.07 -13.14
CA SER A 102 -6.02 -3.37 -14.03
C SER A 102 -7.29 -3.41 -13.20
N LEU A 103 -8.07 -2.34 -13.30
CA LEU A 103 -9.36 -2.20 -12.64
C LEU A 103 -10.46 -2.76 -13.55
N PRO A 104 -11.42 -3.53 -13.01
CA PRO A 104 -12.56 -3.99 -13.78
C PRO A 104 -13.42 -2.80 -14.21
N LYS A 105 -13.90 -2.84 -15.45
CA LYS A 105 -14.84 -1.84 -15.95
C LYS A 105 -16.18 -2.05 -15.24
N ILE A 106 -16.66 -1.03 -14.54
CA ILE A 106 -18.02 -1.02 -14.00
C ILE A 106 -18.95 -0.63 -15.15
N GLU A 107 -19.59 -1.62 -15.77
CA GLU A 107 -20.64 -1.33 -16.75
C GLU A 107 -21.91 -0.94 -15.99
N LYS A 108 -22.35 0.31 -16.17
CA LYS A 108 -23.68 0.72 -15.72
C LYS A 108 -24.68 -0.08 -16.55
N GLN A 109 -25.39 -1.01 -15.92
CA GLN A 109 -26.57 -1.61 -16.54
C GLN A 109 -27.59 -0.49 -16.75
N SER A 110 -27.63 0.07 -17.95
CA SER A 110 -28.79 0.82 -18.40
C SER A 110 -29.90 -0.20 -18.58
N GLU A 111 -30.90 -0.14 -17.70
CA GLU A 111 -32.15 -0.90 -17.80
C GLU A 111 -32.84 -0.59 -19.13
N ASN A 112 -32.55 -1.36 -20.17
CA ASN A 112 -33.41 -1.46 -21.35
C ASN A 112 -34.25 -2.71 -21.21
N LYS A 113 -35.30 -2.60 -20.38
CA LYS A 113 -36.44 -3.51 -20.41
C LYS A 113 -37.50 -2.88 -21.30
N ALA A 114 -37.33 -2.97 -22.61
CA ALA A 114 -38.40 -2.74 -23.57
C ALA A 114 -38.25 -3.68 -24.77
N GLU A 115 -39.26 -4.55 -24.90
CA GLU A 115 -39.77 -5.13 -26.14
C GLU A 115 -38.84 -5.88 -27.09
N GLN A 116 -38.92 -7.22 -27.01
CA GLN A 116 -39.09 -8.06 -28.20
C GLN A 116 -39.72 -9.41 -27.80
N LYS A 117 -41.04 -9.37 -27.56
CA LYS A 117 -41.94 -10.51 -27.79
C LYS A 117 -43.07 -10.01 -28.69
N GLN A 118 -42.85 -10.08 -30.01
CA GLN A 118 -43.89 -10.16 -31.05
C GLN A 118 -43.21 -10.10 -32.42
N SER A 119 -42.98 -11.25 -33.03
CA SER A 119 -43.47 -11.49 -34.39
C SER A 119 -43.45 -12.99 -34.61
N SER A 120 -44.63 -13.48 -34.95
CA SER A 120 -44.96 -14.84 -35.36
C SER A 120 -44.15 -15.34 -36.54
#